data_AF-A0A1I6K8B3-F1
#
_entry.id   AF-A0A1I6K8B3-F1
#
_cell.length_a   1.000
_cell.length_b   1.000
_cell.length_c   1.000
_cell.angle_alpha   90.00
_cell.angle_beta   90.00
_cell.angle_gamma   90.00
#
_symmetry.space_group_name_H-M   'P 1'
#
loop_
_entity.id
_entity.type
_entity.pdbx_description
1 polymer ?
#
loop_
_entity_poly.entity_id
_entity_poly.type
_entity_poly.pdbx_seq_one_letter_code
_entity_poly.pdbx_strand_id
1 'polypeptide(L)'
;MSDVKIESRKLQALGMVETYGLTASYEAADAMLKAADVSLVGQERIGAGLVTVFVEGDVGAVKAATEAGSEAASRIGQVVSVHVIPRPHGSVGECMPKLG
;
A
#
# COMPACT_ATOMS: atom_id res chain seq x y z
N MET A 1 13.17 30.54 6.78
CA MET A 1 12.31 29.35 6.75
C MET A 1 11.65 29.34 5.38
N SER A 2 12.33 28.78 4.38
CA SER A 2 11.87 28.78 2.99
C SER A 2 10.69 27.82 2.86
N ASP A 3 9.61 28.29 2.25
CA ASP A 3 8.47 27.48 1.83
C ASP A 3 8.96 26.30 0.99
N VAL A 4 9.06 25.12 1.60
CA VAL A 4 9.13 23.87 0.85
C VAL A 4 7.77 23.74 0.19
N LYS A 5 7.69 24.12 -1.08
CA LYS A 5 6.60 23.73 -1.97
C LYS A 5 6.61 22.19 -1.96
N ILE A 6 5.77 21.58 -1.13
CA ILE A 6 5.51 20.15 -1.20
C ILE A 6 4.84 19.96 -2.57
N GLU A 7 5.61 19.55 -3.57
CA GLU A 7 5.00 19.14 -4.82
C GLU A 7 4.07 17.97 -4.51
N SER A 8 2.80 18.12 -4.86
CA SER A 8 1.79 17.08 -4.71
C SER A 8 2.28 15.83 -5.44
N ARG A 9 2.61 14.77 -4.69
CA ARG A 9 3.01 13.49 -5.27
C ARG A 9 1.79 12.88 -5.94
N LYS A 10 1.76 12.95 -7.27
CA LYS A 10 0.66 12.42 -8.07
C LYS A 10 0.82 10.89 -8.19
N LEU A 11 0.08 10.15 -7.37
CA LEU A 11 -0.01 8.69 -7.47
C LEU A 11 -0.83 8.29 -8.70
N GLN A 12 -0.54 7.11 -9.27
CA GLN A 12 -1.37 6.48 -10.31
C GLN A 12 -2.64 5.88 -9.70
N ALA A 13 -2.77 4.55 -9.61
CA ALA A 13 -3.73 3.90 -8.72
C ALA A 13 -3.02 3.55 -7.39
N LEU A 14 -3.77 3.52 -6.30
CA LEU A 14 -3.27 3.15 -4.97
C LEU A 14 -3.90 1.84 -4.52
N GLY A 15 -3.07 0.88 -4.11
CA GLY A 15 -3.47 -0.38 -3.50
C GLY A 15 -3.08 -0.41 -2.03
N MET A 16 -3.98 -0.96 -1.20
CA MET A 16 -3.79 -1.07 0.25
C MET A 16 -4.17 -2.45 0.74
N VAL A 17 -3.30 -3.05 1.55
CA VAL A 17 -3.59 -4.26 2.33
C VAL A 17 -3.23 -3.98 3.78
N GLU A 18 -4.22 -4.03 4.65
CA GLU A 18 -4.06 -3.88 6.10
C GLU A 18 -4.12 -5.25 6.77
N THR A 19 -3.20 -5.48 7.70
CA THR A 19 -3.10 -6.74 8.44
C THR A 19 -2.95 -6.49 9.93
N TYR A 20 -3.32 -7.48 10.74
CA TYR A 20 -2.80 -7.58 12.10
C TYR A 20 -1.41 -8.23 12.09
N GLY A 21 -0.43 -7.48 12.60
CA GLY A 21 0.95 -7.91 12.75
C GLY A 21 1.82 -7.63 11.53
N LEU A 22 3.13 -7.51 11.77
CA LEU A 22 4.12 -7.17 10.74
C LEU A 22 4.42 -8.33 9.79
N THR A 23 4.39 -9.57 10.26
CA THR A 23 4.73 -10.73 9.43
C THR A 23 3.75 -10.89 8.26
N ALA A 24 2.44 -10.81 8.53
CA ALA A 24 1.42 -10.84 7.49
C ALA A 24 1.52 -9.64 6.53
N SER A 25 1.85 -8.46 7.06
CA SER A 25 2.11 -7.27 6.24
C SER A 25 3.29 -7.46 5.29
N TYR A 26 4.39 -8.07 5.74
CA TYR A 26 5.54 -8.34 4.86
C TYR A 26 5.23 -9.38 3.79
N GLU A 27 4.46 -10.42 4.11
CA GLU A 27 3.99 -11.39 3.12
C GLU A 27 3.07 -10.71 2.08
N ALA A 28 2.17 -9.82 2.53
CA ALA A 28 1.35 -9.03 1.60
C ALA A 28 2.22 -8.20 0.65
N ALA A 29 3.22 -7.50 1.19
CA ALA A 29 4.12 -6.65 0.40
C ALA A 29 4.90 -7.46 -0.66
N ASP A 30 5.50 -8.58 -0.25
CA ASP A 30 6.26 -9.46 -1.14
C ASP A 30 5.38 -10.03 -2.27
N ALA A 31 4.19 -10.53 -1.92
CA ALA A 31 3.26 -11.08 -2.90
C ALA A 31 2.69 -10.01 -3.84
N MET A 32 2.37 -8.81 -3.35
CA MET A 32 1.94 -7.69 -4.19
C MET A 32 2.98 -7.34 -5.25
N LEU A 33 4.25 -7.20 -4.85
CA LEU A 33 5.36 -6.82 -5.74
C LEU A 33 5.74 -7.92 -6.73
N LYS A 34 5.47 -9.19 -6.42
CA LYS A 34 5.72 -10.32 -7.32
C LYS A 34 4.59 -10.57 -8.32
N ALA A 35 3.36 -10.19 -7.98
CA ALA A 35 2.17 -10.55 -8.76
C ALA A 35 1.94 -9.63 -9.98
N ALA A 36 2.36 -8.36 -9.89
CA ALA A 36 2.13 -7.39 -10.95
C ALA A 36 3.20 -6.28 -10.96
N ASP A 37 3.23 -5.50 -12.04
CA ASP A 37 4.09 -4.34 -12.17
C ASP A 37 3.56 -3.17 -11.30
N VAL A 38 3.93 -3.19 -10.02
CA VAL A 38 3.59 -2.17 -9.02
C VAL A 38 4.82 -1.78 -8.21
N SER A 39 4.84 -0.55 -7.70
CA SER A 39 5.89 -0.03 -6.84
C SER A 39 5.42 0.07 -5.40
N LEU A 40 6.28 -0.24 -4.43
CA LEU A 40 6.01 -0.03 -3.02
C LEU A 40 6.02 1.47 -2.71
N VAL A 41 4.92 1.99 -2.19
CA VAL A 41 4.83 3.38 -1.70
C VAL A 41 5.41 3.47 -0.29
N GLY A 42 5.05 2.50 0.56
CA GLY A 42 5.52 2.41 1.94
C GLY A 42 4.65 1.50 2.80
N GLN A 43 4.91 1.53 4.10
CA GLN A 43 4.15 0.82 5.13
C GLN A 43 3.88 1.79 6.29
N GLU A 44 2.68 1.76 6.85
CA GLU A 44 2.29 2.59 8.01
C GLU A 44 1.88 1.69 9.18
N ARG A 45 2.17 2.12 10.41
CA ARG A 45 1.87 1.39 11.65
C ARG A 45 1.08 2.30 12.58
N ILE A 46 -0.24 2.15 12.59
CA ILE A 46 -1.13 3.07 13.33
C ILE A 46 -1.34 2.68 14.81
N GLY A 47 -0.75 1.57 15.25
CA GLY A 47 -0.88 1.05 16.62
C GLY A 47 -1.84 -0.13 16.70
N ALA A 48 -2.00 -0.68 17.92
CA ALA A 48 -2.85 -1.86 18.20
C ALA A 48 -2.57 -3.10 17.32
N GLY A 49 -1.37 -3.19 16.75
CA GLY A 49 -0.97 -4.27 15.84
C GLY A 49 -1.43 -4.08 14.39
N LEU A 50 -2.08 -2.98 14.03
CA LEU A 50 -2.50 -2.69 12.66
C LEU A 50 -1.34 -2.15 11.83
N VAL A 51 -1.15 -2.76 10.65
CA VAL A 51 -0.11 -2.41 9.70
C VAL A 51 -0.69 -2.39 8.30
N THR A 52 -0.50 -1.30 7.57
CA THR A 52 -0.98 -1.15 6.19
C THR A 52 0.18 -1.02 5.23
N VAL A 53 0.16 -1.81 4.16
CA VAL A 53 1.11 -1.71 3.04
C VAL A 53 0.44 -0.99 1.88
N PHE A 54 1.19 -0.08 1.24
CA PHE A 54 0.72 0.74 0.15
C PHE A 54 1.54 0.48 -1.11
N VAL A 55 0.88 0.22 -2.24
CA VAL A 55 1.52 0.07 -3.56
C VAL A 55 0.88 1.00 -4.58
N GLU A 56 1.63 1.41 -5.61
CA GLU A 56 1.12 2.20 -6.73
C GLU A 56 1.46 1.58 -8.09
N GLY A 57 0.64 1.88 -9.09
CA GLY A 57 0.81 1.42 -10.47
C GLY A 57 -0.44 1.66 -11.30
N ASP A 58 -0.54 0.99 -12.46
CA ASP A 58 -1.77 0.97 -13.25
C ASP A 58 -2.89 0.25 -12.50
N VAL A 59 -4.14 0.70 -12.64
CA VAL A 59 -5.28 0.16 -11.87
C VAL A 59 -5.46 -1.35 -11.99
N GLY A 60 -5.16 -1.93 -13.16
CA GLY A 60 -5.21 -3.38 -13.38
C GLY A 60 -4.13 -4.11 -12.57
N ALA A 61 -2.89 -3.62 -12.62
CA ALA A 61 -1.77 -4.16 -11.87
C ALA A 61 -2.00 -4.05 -10.35
N VAL A 62 -2.52 -2.91 -9.87
CA VAL A 62 -2.83 -2.69 -8.45
C VAL A 62 -3.93 -3.64 -7.95
N LYS A 63 -4.97 -3.89 -8.75
CA LYS A 63 -6.00 -4.89 -8.39
C LYS A 63 -5.41 -6.29 -8.28
N ALA A 64 -4.64 -6.72 -9.28
CA ALA A 64 -3.99 -8.03 -9.28
C ALA A 64 -3.02 -8.18 -8.09
N ALA A 65 -2.23 -7.14 -7.81
CA ALA A 65 -1.31 -7.11 -6.69
C ALA A 65 -2.06 -7.28 -5.36
N THR A 66 -3.05 -6.42 -5.08
CA THR A 66 -3.79 -6.44 -3.81
C THR A 66 -4.55 -7.74 -3.56
N GLU A 67 -5.11 -8.36 -4.62
CA GLU A 67 -5.72 -9.70 -4.55
C GLU A 67 -4.68 -10.74 -4.10
N ALA A 68 -3.57 -10.88 -4.82
CA ALA A 68 -2.50 -11.82 -4.48
C ALA A 68 -1.89 -11.57 -3.09
N GLY A 69 -1.66 -10.30 -2.74
CA GLY A 69 -1.14 -9.90 -1.44
C GLY A 69 -2.07 -10.29 -0.28
N SER A 70 -3.37 -10.05 -0.45
CA SER A 70 -4.36 -10.40 0.56
C SER A 70 -4.52 -11.90 0.76
N GLU A 71 -4.51 -12.67 -0.33
CA GLU A 71 -4.55 -14.13 -0.28
C GLU A 71 -3.30 -14.69 0.43
N ALA A 72 -2.13 -14.14 0.13
CA ALA A 72 -0.87 -14.56 0.73
C ALA A 72 -0.81 -14.28 2.23
N ALA A 73 -1.11 -13.04 2.62
CA ALA A 73 -1.13 -12.64 4.03
C ALA A 73 -2.16 -13.42 4.84
N SER A 74 -3.33 -13.74 4.26
CA SER A 74 -4.40 -14.51 4.93
C SER A 74 -4.00 -15.94 5.28
N ARG A 75 -2.94 -16.50 4.65
CA ARG A 75 -2.44 -17.84 4.98
C ARG A 75 -1.61 -17.86 6.27
N ILE A 76 -1.02 -16.73 6.66
CA ILE A 76 -0.08 -16.66 7.79
C ILE A 76 -0.51 -15.71 8.91
N GLY A 77 -1.57 -14.94 8.69
CA GLY A 77 -2.11 -14.01 9.66
C GLY A 77 -3.49 -13.50 9.26
N GLN A 78 -3.90 -12.38 9.85
CA GLN A 78 -5.23 -11.81 9.63
C GLN A 78 -5.13 -10.57 8.74
N VAL A 79 -5.83 -10.62 7.60
CA VAL A 79 -6.11 -9.43 6.77
C VAL A 79 -7.33 -8.72 7.35
N VAL A 80 -7.19 -7.42 7.57
CA VAL A 80 -8.23 -6.55 8.13
C VAL A 80 -9.01 -5.87 7.02
N SER A 81 -8.30 -5.32 6.03
CA SER A 81 -8.91 -4.63 4.91
C SER A 81 -8.06 -4.73 3.64
N VAL A 82 -8.72 -4.69 2.49
CA VAL A 82 -8.11 -4.61 1.16
C VAL A 82 -8.86 -3.54 0.38
N HIS A 83 -8.15 -2.58 -0.19
CA HIS A 83 -8.78 -1.50 -0.92
C HIS A 83 -7.94 -0.98 -2.07
N VAL A 84 -8.61 -0.56 -3.14
CA VAL A 84 -7.99 0.02 -4.33
C VAL A 84 -8.67 1.33 -4.66
N ILE A 85 -7.88 2.38 -4.83
CA ILE A 85 -8.33 3.69 -5.32
C ILE A 85 -7.75 3.88 -6.73
N PRO A 86 -8.56 3.76 -7.80
CA PRO A 86 -8.06 3.82 -9.18
C PRO A 86 -7.39 5.13 -9.59
N ARG A 87 -7.78 6.23 -8.95
CA ARG A 87 -7.29 7.58 -9.23
C ARG A 87 -7.44 8.44 -7.96
N PRO A 88 -6.52 8.32 -7.00
CA PRO A 88 -6.55 9.12 -5.79
C PRO A 88 -6.37 10.61 -6.15
N HIS A 89 -6.97 11.48 -5.35
CA HIS A 89 -6.73 12.91 -5.48
C HIS A 89 -5.26 13.23 -5.19
N GLY A 90 -4.69 14.25 -5.83
CA GLY A 90 -3.25 14.57 -5.69
C GLY A 90 -2.82 14.79 -4.23
N SER A 91 -3.68 15.43 -3.43
CA SER A 91 -3.43 15.64 -1.99
C SER A 91 -3.37 14.36 -1.15
N VAL A 92 -3.87 13.22 -1.65
CA VAL A 92 -3.72 11.94 -0.95
C VAL A 92 -2.25 11.51 -0.92
N GLY A 93 -1.47 11.84 -1.96
CA GLY A 93 -0.03 11.55 -1.96
C GLY A 93 0.75 12.28 -0.88
N GLU A 94 0.22 13.38 -0.33
CA GLU A 94 0.88 14.18 0.71
C GLU A 94 0.81 13.52 2.09
N CYS A 95 -0.17 12.64 2.33
CA CYS A 95 -0.32 11.90 3.58
C CYS A 95 0.23 10.47 3.51
N MET A 96 0.85 10.07 2.40
CA MET A 96 1.43 8.72 2.26
C MET A 96 2.76 8.59 3.03
N PRO A 97 3.07 7.39 3.57
CA PRO A 97 4.37 7.11 4.14
C PRO A 97 5.47 7.25 3.08
N LYS A 98 6.68 7.57 3.53
CA LYS A 98 7.89 7.55 2.69
C LYS A 98 8.66 6.26 2.96
N LEU A 99 9.19 5.65 1.90
CA LEU A 99 10.30 4.71 2.06
C LEU A 99 11.47 5.48 2.67
N GLY A 100 11.96 4.99 3.82
CA GLY A 100 13.03 5.62 4.59
C GLY A 100 14.35 5.69 3.84
#